data_AF-A0AAW5YYD4-F1
#
_entry.id   AF-A0AAW5YYD4-F1
#
_cell.length_a   1.000
_cell.length_b   1.000
_cell.length_c   1.000
_cell.angle_alpha   90.00
_cell.angle_beta   90.00
_cell.angle_gamma   90.00
#
_symmetry.space_group_name_H-M   'P 1'
#
loop_
_entity.id
_entity.type
_entity.pdbx_description
1 polymer ?
#
loop_
_entity_poly.entity_id
_entity_poly.type
_entity_poly.pdbx_seq_one_letter_code
_entity_poly.pdbx_strand_id
1 'polypeptide(L)'
;LNIFNSKYVLARTDTATDKDYLDIERVIGHEYFHNWTGNRVTCRDWFQLSLKEGLTVFRDQEFSSDLGSRAVNRINNVRTMRGL
;
A
#
# COMPACT_ATOMS: atom_id res chain seq x y z
N LEU A 1 16.73 3.30 -1.79
CA LEU A 1 16.47 3.12 -3.23
C LEU A 1 15.41 2.05 -3.34
N ASN A 2 14.19 2.40 -3.75
CA ASN A 2 13.09 1.45 -3.82
C ASN A 2 13.22 0.61 -5.09
N ILE A 3 12.89 -0.68 -4.99
CA ILE A 3 12.95 -1.65 -6.10
C ILE A 3 11.56 -2.27 -6.21
N PHE A 4 10.96 -2.20 -7.40
CA PHE A 4 9.57 -2.60 -7.62
C PHE A 4 9.48 -3.77 -8.60
N ASN A 5 8.48 -4.63 -8.40
CA ASN A 5 8.02 -5.55 -9.42
C ASN A 5 7.40 -4.74 -10.57
N SER A 6 7.72 -5.08 -11.83
CA SER A 6 7.25 -4.36 -13.02
C SER A 6 5.72 -4.23 -13.09
N LYS A 7 4.99 -5.24 -12.59
CA LYS A 7 3.52 -5.23 -12.49
C LYS A 7 2.98 -4.07 -11.65
N TYR A 8 3.73 -3.61 -10.65
CA TYR A 8 3.30 -2.57 -9.71
C TYR A 8 4.00 -1.23 -9.94
N VAL A 9 4.47 -0.98 -11.17
CA VAL A 9 5.06 0.33 -11.54
C VAL A 9 4.78 0.73 -12.99
N LEU A 10 4.61 -0.23 -13.91
CA LEU A 10 4.33 0.07 -15.32
C LEU A 10 2.83 0.14 -15.58
N ALA A 11 2.34 1.24 -16.15
CA ALA A 11 0.97 1.37 -16.63
C ALA A 11 0.91 2.10 -17.97
N ARG A 12 0.00 1.64 -18.83
CA ARG A 12 -0.42 2.32 -20.05
C ARG A 12 -1.94 2.28 -20.14
N THR A 13 -2.55 3.33 -20.68
CA THR A 13 -4.00 3.48 -20.76
C THR A 13 -4.70 2.42 -21.62
N ASP A 14 -3.98 1.78 -22.55
CA ASP A 14 -4.52 0.75 -23.43
C ASP A 14 -4.40 -0.68 -22.88
N THR A 15 -3.65 -0.88 -21.80
CA THR A 15 -3.42 -2.23 -21.22
C THR A 15 -3.74 -2.34 -19.73
N ALA A 16 -3.62 -1.25 -18.97
CA ALA A 16 -3.85 -1.25 -17.53
C ALA A 16 -5.33 -1.01 -17.22
N THR A 17 -5.88 -1.85 -16.35
CA THR A 17 -7.23 -1.67 -15.79
C THR A 17 -7.21 -0.62 -14.68
N ASP A 18 -8.38 -0.12 -14.28
CA ASP A 18 -8.50 0.76 -13.11
C ASP A 18 -7.91 0.10 -11.84
N LYS A 19 -8.06 -1.23 -11.72
CA LYS A 19 -7.46 -1.98 -10.62
C LYS A 19 -5.93 -1.94 -10.67
N ASP A 20 -5.32 -2.04 -11.84
CA ASP A 20 -3.86 -1.95 -11.96
C ASP A 20 -3.36 -0.56 -11.56
N TYR A 21 -4.06 0.50 -11.95
CA TYR A 21 -3.74 1.87 -11.50
C TYR A 21 -3.82 2.03 -9.98
N LEU A 22 -4.90 1.53 -9.37
CA LEU A 22 -5.08 1.57 -7.91
C LEU A 22 -4.02 0.74 -7.17
N ASP A 23 -3.67 -0.44 -7.70
CA ASP A 23 -2.65 -1.31 -7.10
C ASP A 23 -1.24 -0.66 -7.20
N ILE A 24 -0.92 0.01 -8.31
CA ILE A 24 0.32 0.78 -8.47
C ILE A 24 0.38 1.95 -7.49
N GLU A 25 -0.69 2.75 -7.42
CA GLU A 25 -0.78 3.89 -6.49
C GLU A 25 -0.53 3.43 -5.05
N ARG A 26 -1.24 2.38 -4.62
CA ARG A 26 -1.13 1.81 -3.27
C ARG A 26 0.29 1.32 -2.97
N VAL A 27 0.91 0.56 -3.88
CA VAL A 27 2.26 0.01 -3.68
C VAL A 27 3.33 1.11 -3.67
N ILE A 28 3.27 2.07 -4.60
CA ILE A 28 4.22 3.20 -4.62
C ILE A 28 4.08 4.03 -3.34
N GLY A 29 2.85 4.33 -2.93
CA GLY A 29 2.56 5.03 -1.68
C GLY A 29 3.12 4.28 -0.46
N HIS A 30 2.81 2.99 -0.35
CA HIS A 30 3.29 2.11 0.73
C HIS A 30 4.82 2.14 0.86
N GLU A 31 5.55 1.89 -0.23
CA GLU A 31 7.01 1.87 -0.21
C GLU A 31 7.63 3.24 0.06
N TYR A 32 6.96 4.33 -0.37
CA TYR A 32 7.38 5.67 0.01
C TYR A 32 7.15 5.94 1.50
N PHE A 33 6.03 5.49 2.05
CA PHE A 33 5.68 5.70 3.46
C PHE A 33 6.65 4.99 4.41
N HIS A 34 7.21 3.84 4.03
CA HIS A 34 8.31 3.21 4.78
C HIS A 34 9.53 4.12 5.01
N ASN A 35 9.72 5.17 4.21
CA ASN A 35 10.79 6.16 4.42
C ASN A 35 10.77 6.76 5.84
N TRP A 36 9.61 6.80 6.51
CA TRP A 36 9.48 7.16 7.92
C TRP A 36 9.16 5.97 8.82
N THR A 37 8.11 5.20 8.50
CA THR A 37 7.63 4.07 9.33
C THR A 37 8.24 2.75 8.85
N GLY A 38 9.55 2.59 9.05
CA GLY A 38 10.29 1.40 8.64
C GLY A 38 11.77 1.67 8.43
N ASN A 39 12.11 2.80 7.81
CA ASN A 39 13.50 3.19 7.52
C ASN A 39 14.09 4.10 8.59
N ARG A 40 13.49 5.28 8.83
CA ARG A 40 13.98 6.23 9.85
C ARG A 40 13.69 5.76 11.28
N VAL A 41 12.48 5.27 11.51
CA VAL A 41 12.14 4.51 12.72
C VAL A 41 11.96 3.07 12.30
N THR A 42 12.86 2.20 12.74
CA THR A 42 12.93 0.80 12.28
C THR A 42 12.68 -0.19 13.42
N CYS A 43 12.42 -1.45 13.05
CA CYS A 43 12.18 -2.52 14.01
C CYS A 43 13.48 -2.92 14.71
N ARG A 44 13.43 -3.09 16.03
CA ARG A 44 14.55 -3.65 16.81
C ARG A 44 14.83 -5.10 16.44
N ASP A 45 13.77 -5.86 16.19
CA ASP A 45 13.80 -7.29 15.89
C ASP A 45 12.56 -7.66 15.04
N TRP A 46 12.59 -8.85 14.43
CA TRP A 46 11.55 -9.29 13.49
C TRP A 46 10.20 -9.60 14.14
N PHE A 47 10.12 -9.79 15.46
CA PHE A 47 8.83 -9.91 16.14
C PHE A 47 8.03 -8.61 16.09
N GLN A 48 8.69 -7.47 15.84
CA GLN A 48 8.07 -6.16 15.67
C GLN A 48 7.68 -5.87 14.22
N LEU A 49 7.63 -6.86 13.31
CA LEU A 49 7.31 -6.60 11.91
C LEU A 49 5.95 -5.89 11.73
N SER A 50 4.97 -6.20 12.58
CA SER A 50 3.66 -5.52 12.58
C SER A 50 3.74 -4.02 12.88
N LEU A 51 4.78 -3.53 13.56
CA LEU A 51 5.02 -2.11 13.77
C LEU A 51 5.36 -1.41 12.44
N LYS A 52 6.33 -1.94 11.69
CA LYS A 52 6.74 -1.39 10.39
C LYS A 52 5.64 -1.57 9.35
N GLU A 53 5.17 -2.80 9.19
CA GLU A 53 4.25 -3.17 8.12
C GLU A 53 2.82 -2.70 8.44
N GLY A 54 2.32 -2.98 9.64
CA GLY A 54 0.95 -2.61 10.01
C GLY A 54 0.71 -1.09 9.99
N LEU A 55 1.66 -0.30 10.49
CA LEU A 55 1.54 1.17 10.43
C LEU A 55 1.66 1.70 9.00
N THR A 56 2.51 1.10 8.16
CA THR A 56 2.64 1.53 6.76
C THR A 56 1.43 1.11 5.92
N VAL A 57 0.87 -0.09 6.17
CA VAL A 57 -0.40 -0.56 5.62
C VAL A 57 -1.53 0.41 5.95
N PHE A 58 -1.66 0.80 7.23
CA PHE A 58 -2.66 1.78 7.63
C PHE A 58 -2.50 3.11 6.87
N ARG A 59 -1.26 3.59 6.70
CA ARG A 59 -0.98 4.84 5.99
C ARG A 59 -1.30 4.77 4.49
N ASP A 60 -1.01 3.66 3.82
CA ASP A 60 -1.39 3.51 2.41
C ASP A 60 -2.91 3.39 2.24
N GLN A 61 -3.61 2.74 3.17
CA GLN A 61 -5.06 2.69 3.17
C GLN A 61 -5.69 4.08 3.36
N GLU A 62 -5.15 4.92 4.25
CA GLU A 62 -5.64 6.30 4.40
C GLU A 62 -5.34 7.14 3.16
N PHE A 63 -4.14 7.02 2.58
CA PHE A 63 -3.77 7.70 1.35
C PHE A 63 -4.68 7.37 0.17
N SER A 64 -4.90 6.08 -0.11
CA SER A 64 -5.80 5.66 -1.19
C SER A 64 -7.27 5.96 -0.88
N SER A 65 -7.65 6.10 0.40
CA SER A 65 -8.99 6.56 0.78
C SER A 65 -9.21 8.04 0.48
N ASP A 66 -8.18 8.86 0.60
CA ASP A 66 -8.22 10.31 0.35
C ASP A 66 -8.17 10.64 -1.16
N LEU A 67 -7.39 9.89 -1.94
CA LEU A 67 -7.30 10.08 -3.38
C LEU A 67 -8.47 9.44 -4.16
N GLY A 68 -8.96 8.31 -3.66
CA GLY A 68 -10.03 7.54 -4.28
C GLY A 68 -11.36 7.67 -3.54
N SER A 69 -11.99 6.53 -3.27
CA SER A 69 -13.22 6.46 -2.50
C SER A 69 -12.98 5.78 -1.16
N ARG A 70 -13.03 6.57 -0.08
CA ARG A 70 -12.88 6.10 1.31
C ARG A 70 -13.80 4.93 1.65
N ALA A 71 -15.07 4.96 1.22
CA ALA A 71 -16.02 3.89 1.49
C ALA A 71 -15.64 2.59 0.76
N VAL A 72 -15.29 2.68 -0.53
CA VAL A 72 -14.92 1.52 -1.35
C VAL A 72 -13.61 0.90 -0.84
N ASN A 73 -12.60 1.73 -0.55
CA ASN A 73 -11.33 1.25 -0.04
C ASN A 73 -11.52 0.52 1.30
N ARG A 74 -12.31 1.09 2.21
CA ARG A 74 -12.60 0.44 3.50
C ARG A 74 -13.34 -0.89 3.34
N ILE A 75 -14.32 -0.97 2.44
CA ILE A 75 -15.04 -2.22 2.15
C ILE A 75 -14.06 -3.29 1.67
N ASN A 76 -13.17 -2.96 0.73
CA ASN A 76 -12.18 -3.90 0.20
C ASN A 76 -11.22 -4.39 1.29
N ASN A 77 -10.67 -3.50 2.11
CA ASN A 77 -9.77 -3.86 3.21
C ASN A 77 -10.46 -4.77 4.26
N VAL A 78 -11.73 -4.52 4.57
CA VAL A 78 -12.52 -5.37 5.48
C VAL A 78 -12.81 -6.74 4.87
N ARG A 79 -13.09 -6.84 3.56
CA ARG A 79 -13.27 -8.12 2.87
C ARG A 79 -12.01 -8.98 2.95
N THR A 80 -10.84 -8.40 2.69
CA THR A 80 -9.55 -9.10 2.84
C THR A 80 -9.35 -9.63 4.25
N MET A 81 -9.61 -8.83 5.30
CA MET A 81 -9.50 -9.29 6.68
C MET A 81 -10.47 -10.43 7.04
N ARG A 82 -11.64 -10.48 6.39
CA ARG A 82 -12.64 -11.54 6.59
C ARG A 82 -12.37 -12.79 5.75
N GLY A 83 -11.37 -12.77 4.86
CA GLY A 83 -11.11 -13.85 3.91
C GLY A 83 -12.23 -14.01 2.87
N LEU A 84 -12.89 -12.92 2.50
CA LEU A 84 -13.98 -12.85 1.52
C LEU A 84 -13.52 -12.33 0.16
#